data_AF-A0A3N7G5B2-F1
#
_entry.id   AF-A0A3N7G5B2-F1
#
_cell.length_a   1.000
_cell.length_b   1.000
_cell.length_c   1.000
_cell.angle_alpha   90.00
_cell.angle_beta   90.00
_cell.angle_gamma   90.00
#
_symmetry.space_group_name_H-M   'P 1'
#
loop_
_entity.id
_entity.type
_entity.pdbx_description
1 polymer ?
#
loop_
_entity_poly.entity_id
_entity_poly.type
_entity_poly.pdbx_seq_one_letter_code
_entity_poly.pdbx_strand_id
1 'polypeptide(L)'
;MNRSFERFSGLVGRDEDKERIINLLVEPFKVDDAHPLIFSIVGMGGLGKTALAKSVYENEIVKSHFELKMEACVSDGFGLKQVTQKIIKPATGERCADLDEGELIQKLKKF
;
A
#
# COMPACT_ATOMS: atom_id res chain seq x y z
N MET A 1 -17.15 -0.57 11.16
CA MET A 1 -16.94 -2.03 11.31
C MET A 1 -15.46 -2.33 11.16
N ASN A 2 -14.75 -2.54 12.27
CA ASN A 2 -13.39 -3.08 12.26
C ASN A 2 -13.48 -4.56 11.90
N ARG A 3 -13.16 -4.92 10.66
CA ARG A 3 -12.87 -6.32 10.34
C ARG A 3 -11.40 -6.55 10.58
N SER A 4 -11.07 -7.11 11.73
CA SER A 4 -9.85 -7.87 11.92
C SER A 4 -9.81 -8.91 10.80
N PHE A 5 -8.95 -8.70 9.81
CA PHE A 5 -8.75 -9.66 8.74
C PHE A 5 -8.17 -10.91 9.42
N GLU A 6 -8.84 -12.04 9.29
CA GLU A 6 -8.40 -13.32 9.85
C GLU A 6 -6.93 -13.57 9.47
N ARG A 7 -6.15 -14.09 10.43
CA ARG A 7 -4.76 -14.48 10.23
C ARG A 7 -4.68 -15.38 8.99
N PHE A 8 -4.19 -14.82 7.90
CA PHE A 8 -4.01 -15.52 6.65
C PHE A 8 -3.02 -16.67 6.90
N SER A 9 -3.50 -17.91 6.80
CA SER A 9 -2.71 -19.12 7.00
C SER A 9 -1.81 -19.40 5.80
N GLY A 10 -0.86 -18.49 5.52
CA GLY A 10 0.14 -18.64 4.46
C GLY A 10 -0.41 -18.57 3.02
N LEU A 11 0.21 -17.75 2.18
CA LEU A 11 -0.07 -17.75 0.74
C LEU A 11 0.69 -18.88 0.07
N VAL A 12 0.00 -19.96 -0.28
CA VAL A 12 0.62 -21.12 -0.94
C VAL A 12 0.70 -20.89 -2.45
N GLY A 13 1.82 -21.29 -3.06
CA GLY A 13 1.97 -21.31 -4.52
C GLY A 13 2.20 -19.95 -5.17
N ARG A 14 2.57 -18.94 -4.38
CA ARG A 14 2.89 -17.57 -4.85
C ARG A 14 4.22 -17.06 -4.31
N ASP A 15 5.08 -17.97 -3.85
CA ASP A 15 6.35 -17.59 -3.25
C ASP A 15 7.26 -16.92 -4.28
N GLU A 16 7.33 -17.44 -5.51
CA GLU A 16 8.09 -16.82 -6.61
C GLU A 16 7.56 -15.42 -6.96
N ASP A 17 6.24 -15.26 -7.07
CA ASP A 17 5.62 -13.95 -7.33
C ASP A 17 5.95 -12.95 -6.21
N LYS A 18 5.87 -13.39 -4.95
CA LYS A 18 6.17 -12.59 -3.76
C LYS A 18 7.63 -12.17 -3.74
N GLU A 19 8.56 -13.09 -3.94
CA GLU A 19 10.01 -12.81 -3.98
C GLU A 19 10.37 -11.86 -5.10
N ARG A 20 9.79 -12.04 -6.29
CA ARG A 20 9.99 -11.14 -7.42
C ARG A 20 9.58 -9.71 -7.09
N ILE A 21 8.41 -9.51 -6.49
CA ILE A 21 7.95 -8.16 -6.10
C ILE A 21 8.84 -7.58 -5.01
N ILE A 22 9.27 -8.38 -4.02
CA ILE A 22 10.17 -7.90 -2.96
C ILE A 22 11.49 -7.43 -3.55
N ASN A 23 12.13 -8.21 -4.43
CA ASN A 23 13.37 -7.83 -5.08
C ASN A 23 13.19 -6.52 -5.86
N LEU A 24 12.10 -6.39 -6.62
CA LEU A 24 11.75 -5.16 -7.32
C LEU A 24 11.40 -3.98 -6.39
N LEU A 25 11.17 -4.18 -5.10
CA LEU A 25 10.94 -3.07 -4.16
C LEU A 25 12.23 -2.61 -3.47
N VAL A 26 13.20 -3.51 -3.31
CA VAL A 26 14.42 -3.25 -2.52
C VAL A 26 15.67 -3.09 -3.39
N GLU A 27 15.61 -3.48 -4.65
CA GLU A 27 16.69 -3.24 -5.60
C GLU A 27 16.91 -1.73 -5.77
N PRO A 28 18.17 -1.26 -5.70
CA PRO A 28 18.48 0.15 -5.90
C PRO A 28 18.23 0.51 -7.37
N PHE A 29 17.04 1.01 -7.67
CA PHE A 29 16.77 1.52 -9.01
C PHE A 29 17.60 2.78 -9.25
N LYS A 30 18.24 2.85 -10.42
CA LYS A 30 18.67 4.13 -11.01
C LYS A 30 17.47 4.85 -11.63
N VAL A 31 16.36 4.91 -10.90
CA VAL A 31 15.25 5.76 -11.29
C VAL A 31 15.68 7.15 -10.87
N ASP A 32 15.73 8.07 -11.83
CA ASP A 32 15.88 9.48 -11.56
C ASP A 32 14.83 9.86 -10.50
N ASP A 33 15.23 10.51 -9.40
CA ASP A 33 14.40 10.76 -8.19
C ASP A 33 13.05 11.47 -8.48
N ALA A 34 12.83 11.87 -9.74
CA ALA A 34 11.64 12.52 -10.25
C ALA A 34 10.39 11.62 -10.40
N HIS A 35 10.51 10.28 -10.39
CA HIS A 35 9.36 9.40 -10.71
C HIS A 35 9.09 8.27 -9.70
N PRO A 36 7.82 8.09 -9.27
CA PRO A 36 7.45 6.98 -8.41
C PRO A 36 7.43 5.65 -9.17
N LEU A 37 7.88 4.59 -8.52
CA LEU A 37 7.79 3.22 -9.02
C LEU A 37 6.39 2.65 -8.75
N ILE A 38 5.71 2.14 -9.79
CA ILE A 38 4.34 1.65 -9.70
C ILE A 38 4.29 0.16 -10.07
N PHE A 39 3.74 -0.66 -9.16
CA PHE A 39 3.48 -2.08 -9.38
C PHE A 39 1.98 -2.35 -9.42
N SER A 40 1.52 -3.01 -10.48
CA SER A 40 0.12 -3.40 -10.64
C SER A 40 -0.03 -4.92 -10.58
N ILE A 41 -0.94 -5.40 -9.71
CA ILE A 41 -1.31 -6.82 -9.62
C ILE A 41 -2.71 -6.98 -10.22
N VAL A 42 -2.78 -7.56 -11.42
CA VAL A 42 -4.01 -7.68 -12.21
C VAL A 42 -4.41 -9.15 -12.37
N GLY A 43 -5.71 -9.39 -12.47
CA GLY A 43 -6.26 -10.74 -12.69
C GLY A 43 -7.72 -10.84 -12.25
N MET A 44 -8.35 -11.97 -12.56
CA MET A 44 -9.74 -12.25 -12.20
C MET A 44 -10.00 -12.19 -10.68
N GLY A 45 -11.28 -12.02 -10.31
CA GLY A 45 -11.74 -12.13 -8.93
C GLY A 45 -11.36 -13.48 -8.31
N GLY A 46 -11.07 -13.51 -7.00
CA GLY A 46 -10.73 -14.74 -6.30
C GLY A 46 -9.29 -15.27 -6.46
N LEU A 47 -8.46 -14.69 -7.34
CA LEU A 47 -7.08 -15.17 -7.57
C LEU A 47 -6.06 -14.85 -6.46
N GLY A 48 -6.49 -14.22 -5.36
CA GLY A 48 -5.59 -13.89 -4.25
C GLY A 48 -4.72 -12.65 -4.45
N LYS A 49 -5.07 -11.72 -5.36
CA LYS A 49 -4.28 -10.49 -5.65
C LYS A 49 -4.01 -9.65 -4.39
N THR A 50 -5.06 -9.34 -3.63
CA THR A 50 -4.94 -8.60 -2.37
C THR A 50 -4.16 -9.39 -1.33
N ALA A 51 -4.24 -10.72 -1.35
CA ALA A 51 -3.46 -11.56 -0.44
C ALA A 51 -1.96 -11.54 -0.78
N LEU A 52 -1.59 -11.56 -2.06
CA LEU A 52 -0.20 -11.37 -2.52
C LEU A 52 0.34 -9.99 -2.12
N ALA A 53 -0.41 -8.92 -2.41
CA ALA A 53 -0.01 -7.56 -2.02
C ALA A 53 0.23 -7.45 -0.50
N LYS A 54 -0.69 -7.98 0.31
CA LYS A 54 -0.54 -8.01 1.78
C LYS A 54 0.64 -8.85 2.24
N SER A 55 0.88 -10.00 1.62
CA SER A 55 2.02 -10.85 1.97
C SER A 55 3.37 -10.17 1.69
N VAL A 56 3.45 -9.36 0.63
CA VAL A 56 4.64 -8.52 0.34
C VAL A 56 4.73 -7.37 1.34
N TYR A 57 3.63 -6.65 1.57
CA TYR A 57 3.58 -5.52 2.50
C TYR A 57 4.01 -5.91 3.93
N GLU A 58 3.62 -7.10 4.38
CA GLU A 58 3.96 -7.63 5.71
C GLU A 58 5.33 -8.31 5.78
N ASN A 59 6.04 -8.44 4.66
CA ASN A 59 7.37 -9.05 4.65
C ASN A 59 8.38 -8.21 5.45
N GLU A 60 9.23 -8.87 6.23
CA GLU A 60 10.18 -8.21 7.12
C GLU A 60 11.27 -7.42 6.37
N ILE A 61 11.69 -7.87 5.19
CA ILE A 61 12.64 -7.14 4.34
C ILE A 61 12.01 -5.82 3.89
N VAL A 62 10.78 -5.88 3.37
CA VAL A 62 10.02 -4.68 2.95
C VAL A 62 9.78 -3.75 4.14
N LYS A 63 9.40 -4.28 5.31
CA LYS A 63 9.24 -3.48 6.53
C LYS A 63 10.53 -2.78 6.95
N SER A 64 11.68 -3.42 6.80
CA SER A 64 12.98 -2.83 7.15
C SER A 64 13.49 -1.81 6.12
N HIS A 65 13.02 -1.89 4.87
CA HIS A 65 13.48 -1.04 3.78
C HIS A 65 12.74 0.31 3.72
N PHE A 66 11.45 0.35 4.07
CA PHE A 66 10.63 1.57 4.01
C PHE A 66 10.36 2.12 5.41
N GLU A 67 10.77 3.36 5.69
CA GLU A 67 10.52 4.06 6.96
C GLU A 67 9.02 4.23 7.24
N LEU A 68 8.24 4.48 6.18
CA LEU A 68 6.80 4.69 6.25
C LEU A 68 6.09 3.83 5.22
N LYS A 69 5.05 3.12 5.66
CA LYS A 69 4.20 2.31 4.80
C LYS A 69 2.74 2.65 5.06
N MET A 70 1.96 2.75 3.99
CA MET A 70 0.54 3.08 4.06
C MET A 70 -0.25 2.10 3.21
N GLU A 71 -1.41 1.65 3.69
CA GLU A 71 -2.38 0.90 2.90
C GLU A 71 -3.78 1.50 3.05
N ALA A 72 -4.53 1.50 1.95
CA ALA A 72 -5.93 1.93 1.96
C ALA A 72 -6.78 0.98 1.12
N CYS A 73 -7.94 0.62 1.66
CA CYS A 73 -8.98 -0.09 0.91
C CYS A 73 -9.98 0.92 0.36
N VAL A 74 -10.12 0.93 -0.97
CA VAL A 74 -11.06 1.77 -1.71
C VAL A 74 -12.08 0.87 -2.41
N SER A 75 -13.34 1.29 -2.39
CA SER A 75 -14.48 0.63 -3.00
C SER A 75 -15.26 1.67 -3.81
N ASP A 76 -16.06 1.24 -4.78
CA ASP A 76 -16.79 2.11 -5.70
C ASP A 76 -17.46 3.33 -5.03
N GLY A 77 -17.43 4.46 -5.73
CA GLY A 77 -17.97 5.73 -5.23
C GLY A 77 -17.04 6.49 -4.26
N PHE A 78 -15.73 6.20 -4.26
CA PHE A 78 -14.76 6.92 -3.44
C PHE A 78 -14.36 8.27 -4.07
N GLY A 79 -14.15 9.28 -3.23
CA GLY A 79 -13.59 10.59 -3.63
C GLY A 79 -12.14 10.76 -3.16
N LEU A 80 -11.39 11.66 -3.81
CA LEU A 80 -9.97 11.90 -3.52
C LEU A 80 -9.75 12.27 -2.04
N LYS A 81 -10.58 13.17 -1.48
CA LYS A 81 -10.58 13.48 -0.05
C LYS A 81 -10.61 12.24 0.84
N GLN A 82 -11.52 11.31 0.55
CA GLN A 82 -11.74 10.12 1.37
C GLN A 82 -10.57 9.14 1.28
N VAL A 83 -9.99 8.98 0.08
CA VAL A 83 -8.84 8.10 -0.14
C VAL A 83 -7.62 8.65 0.60
N THR A 84 -7.31 9.94 0.42
CA THR A 84 -6.14 10.55 1.06
C THR A 84 -6.26 10.53 2.59
N GLN A 85 -7.45 10.74 3.15
CA GLN A 85 -7.69 10.57 4.58
C GLN A 85 -7.50 9.13 5.06
N LYS A 86 -7.95 8.13 4.29
CA LYS A 86 -7.75 6.71 4.60
C LYS A 86 -6.29 6.28 4.53
N ILE A 87 -5.46 6.96 3.73
CA ILE A 87 -4.02 6.74 3.62
C ILE A 87 -3.28 7.39 4.80
N ILE A 88 -3.51 8.69 5.06
CA ILE A 88 -2.75 9.46 6.06
C ILE A 88 -3.05 9.02 7.49
N LYS A 89 -4.32 8.80 7.83
CA LYS A 89 -4.74 8.58 9.24
C LYS A 89 -4.09 7.35 9.88
N PRO A 90 -4.07 6.16 9.25
CA PRO A 90 -3.43 4.98 9.84
C PRO A 90 -1.91 5.12 9.93
N ALA A 91 -1.29 5.82 8.99
CA ALA A 91 0.17 5.94 8.89
C ALA A 91 0.77 6.96 9.88
N THR A 92 0.03 8.03 10.19
CA THR A 92 0.52 9.17 10.99
C THR A 92 -0.19 9.34 12.32
N GLY A 93 -1.36 8.71 12.50
CA GLY A 93 -2.25 8.96 13.62
C GLY A 93 -2.99 10.31 13.55
N GLU A 94 -2.73 11.14 12.54
CA GLU A 94 -3.31 12.47 12.43
C GLU A 94 -4.76 12.44 11.92
N ARG A 95 -5.59 13.31 12.50
CA ARG A 95 -6.95 13.56 12.00
C ARG A 95 -6.89 14.61 10.92
N CYS A 96 -7.44 14.29 9.75
CA CYS A 96 -7.46 15.19 8.59
C CYS A 96 -8.89 15.54 8.14
N ALA A 97 -9.86 15.54 9.06
CA ALA A 97 -11.27 15.76 8.74
C ALA A 97 -11.53 17.17 8.18
N ASP A 98 -10.84 18.15 8.75
CA ASP A 98 -11.03 19.58 8.46
C ASP A 98 -10.27 20.06 7.22
N LEU A 99 -9.35 19.24 6.70
CA LEU A 99 -8.55 19.59 5.52
C LEU A 99 -9.36 19.44 4.23
N ASP A 100 -9.15 20.36 3.30
CA ASP A 100 -9.62 20.22 1.93
C ASP A 100 -8.74 19.25 1.10
N GLU A 101 -9.15 18.99 -0.14
CA GLU A 101 -8.42 18.06 -1.01
C GLU A 101 -7.00 18.55 -1.34
N GLY A 102 -6.82 19.86 -1.55
CA GLY A 102 -5.52 20.44 -1.85
C GLY A 102 -4.56 20.31 -0.66
N GLU A 103 -5.04 20.62 0.53
CA GLU A 103 -4.27 20.49 1.78
C GLU A 103 -3.88 19.03 2.06
N LEU A 104 -4.81 18.09 1.83
CA LEU A 104 -4.55 16.65 1.95
C LEU A 104 -3.47 16.17 0.98
N ILE A 105 -3.51 16.60 -0.28
CA ILE A 105 -2.49 16.25 -1.28
C ILE A 105 -1.14 16.84 -0.90
N GLN A 106 -1.10 18.11 -0.50
CA GLN A 106 0.14 18.76 -0.06
C GLN A 106 0.75 18.07 1.16
N LYS A 107 -0.09 17.58 2.06
CA LYS A 107 0.37 16.79 3.20
C LYS A 107 0.92 15.44 2.76
N LEU A 108 0.26 14.75 1.83
CA LEU A 108 0.75 13.46 1.32
C LEU A 108 2.12 13.59 0.63
N LYS A 109 2.38 14.70 -0.05
CA LYS A 109 3.67 15.00 -0.71
C LYS A 109 4.84 15.28 0.24
N LYS A 110 4.59 15.40 1.55
CA LYS A 110 5.64 15.62 2.56
C LYS A 110 6.21 14.31 3.10
N PHE A 111 5.59 13.18 2.76
CA PHE A 111 6.12 11.84 2.97
C PHE A 111 6.81 11.39 1.68
#